data_AF-A0A2X3EVL7-F1
#
_entry.id   AF-A0A2X3EVL7-F1
#
_cell.length_a   1.000
_cell.length_b   1.000
_cell.length_c   1.000
_cell.angle_alpha   90.00
_cell.angle_beta   90.00
_cell.angle_gamma   90.00
#
_symmetry.space_group_name_H-M   'P 1'
#
loop_
_entity.id
_entity.type
_entity.pdbx_description
1 polymer ?
#
loop_
_entity_poly.entity_id
_entity_poly.type
_entity_poly.pdbx_seq_one_letter_code
_entity_poly.pdbx_strand_id
1 'polypeptide(L)'
;MATWLKGQKVDIERVLVSPYLRAEQTLDIVGECMNLPKHVDVMPELTPCGDVGMVSAYLQALANEGVATALVVSHLPLVGYLVSELCPGKRPRCSPPRLSPA
;
A
#
# COMPACT_ATOMS: atom_id res chain seq x y z
N MET A 1 12.68 -3.62 -9.96
CA MET A 1 11.21 -3.50 -9.76
C MET A 1 10.69 -2.13 -10.20
N ALA A 2 11.21 -1.03 -9.65
CA ALA A 2 10.81 0.33 -10.06
C ALA A 2 10.98 0.59 -11.58
N THR A 3 12.09 0.14 -12.18
CA THR A 3 12.31 0.22 -13.64
C THR A 3 11.25 -0.54 -14.45
N TRP A 4 10.76 -1.67 -13.93
CA TRP A 4 9.68 -2.43 -14.58
C TRP A 4 8.35 -1.67 -14.50
N LEU A 5 8.03 -1.08 -13.34
CA LEU A 5 6.85 -0.23 -13.16
C LEU A 5 6.86 0.99 -14.09
N LYS A 6 8.03 1.64 -14.26
CA LYS A 6 8.22 2.72 -15.23
C LYS A 6 7.83 2.31 -16.65
N GLY A 7 8.19 1.08 -17.05
CA GLY A 7 7.82 0.52 -18.36
C GLY A 7 6.32 0.28 -18.55
N GLN A 8 5.54 0.17 -17.47
CA GLN A 8 4.08 0.01 -17.52
C GLN A 8 3.34 1.35 -17.73
N LYS A 9 4.06 2.48 -17.82
CA LYS A 9 3.48 3.84 -17.98
C LYS A 9 2.43 4.16 -16.91
N VAL A 10 2.67 3.75 -15.67
CA VAL A 10 1.83 4.11 -14.53
C VAL A 10 2.21 5.51 -14.07
N ASP A 11 1.24 6.42 -14.09
CA ASP A 11 1.36 7.73 -13.45
C ASP A 11 0.85 7.59 -12.01
N ILE A 12 1.62 8.04 -11.02
CA ILE A 12 1.27 7.90 -9.60
C ILE A 12 0.86 9.27 -9.10
N GLU A 13 -0.39 9.40 -8.66
CA GLU A 13 -0.93 10.66 -8.16
C GLU A 13 -0.73 10.82 -6.65
N ARG A 14 -0.83 9.72 -5.89
CA ARG A 14 -0.66 9.70 -4.43
C ARG A 14 0.34 8.65 -3.97
N VAL A 15 1.08 8.96 -2.92
CA VAL A 15 2.06 8.04 -2.30
C VAL A 15 1.78 7.95 -0.81
N LEU A 16 1.55 6.73 -0.32
CA LEU A 16 1.38 6.40 1.09
C LEU A 16 2.54 5.53 1.55
N VAL A 17 3.22 5.90 2.63
CA VAL A 17 4.40 5.18 3.12
C VAL A 17 4.34 4.96 4.63
N SER A 18 4.84 3.81 5.07
CA SER A 18 5.05 3.53 6.49
C SER A 18 6.18 4.38 7.08
N PRO A 19 6.08 4.85 8.34
CA PRO A 19 7.14 5.63 9.01
C PRO A 19 8.41 4.83 9.34
N TYR A 20 8.48 3.57 8.94
CA TYR A 20 9.67 2.76 9.14
C TYR A 20 10.68 3.04 8.04
N LEU A 21 11.93 3.29 8.43
CA LEU A 21 13.02 3.64 7.52
C LEU A 21 13.14 2.75 6.28
N ARG A 22 12.93 1.43 6.42
CA ARG A 22 12.99 0.50 5.28
C ARG A 22 11.91 0.75 4.20
N ALA A 23 10.75 1.29 4.58
CA ALA A 23 9.70 1.67 3.65
C ALA A 23 10.04 3.01 2.96
N GLU A 24 10.52 3.98 3.72
CA GLU A 24 10.98 5.28 3.20
C GLU A 24 12.14 5.10 2.21
N GLN A 25 13.17 4.33 2.57
CA GLN A 25 14.29 4.01 1.69
C GLN A 25 13.85 3.28 0.41
N THR A 26 12.81 2.45 0.48
CA THR A 26 12.23 1.82 -0.71
C THR A 26 11.59 2.88 -1.61
N LEU A 27 10.88 3.83 -1.03
CA LEU A 27 10.26 4.93 -1.76
C LEU A 27 11.31 5.82 -2.45
N ASP A 28 12.43 6.10 -1.79
CA ASP A 28 13.53 6.89 -2.36
C ASP A 28 14.07 6.25 -3.64
N ILE A 29 14.40 4.96 -3.61
CA ILE A 29 14.89 4.21 -4.78
C ILE A 29 13.83 4.14 -5.90
N VAL A 30 12.54 4.08 -5.53
CA VAL A 30 11.46 4.14 -6.52
C VAL A 30 11.41 5.52 -7.17
N GLY A 31 11.52 6.60 -6.39
CA GLY A 31 11.55 7.99 -6.86
C GLY A 31 12.74 8.33 -7.77
N GLU A 32 13.88 7.66 -7.60
CA GLU A 32 15.01 7.79 -8.55
C GLU A 32 14.67 7.24 -9.95
N CYS A 33 13.77 6.25 -10.01
CA CYS A 33 13.41 5.59 -11.27
C CYS A 33 12.20 6.22 -11.96
N MET A 34 11.25 6.76 -11.20
CA MET A 34 9.95 7.23 -11.70
C MET A 34 9.56 8.60 -11.15
N ASN A 35 8.72 9.33 -11.90
CA ASN A 35 8.22 10.61 -11.43
C ASN A 35 7.16 10.37 -10.36
N LEU A 36 7.47 10.72 -9.12
CA LEU A 36 6.56 10.63 -7.98
C LEU A 36 6.05 12.01 -7.57
N PRO A 37 4.85 12.10 -6.99
CA PRO A 37 4.35 13.35 -6.44
C PRO A 37 5.24 13.81 -5.28
N LYS A 38 5.38 15.13 -5.12
CA LYS A 38 6.14 15.71 -4.00
C LYS A 38 5.47 15.46 -2.65
N HIS A 39 4.16 15.29 -2.65
CA HIS A 39 3.40 15.00 -1.43
C HIS A 39 3.45 13.51 -1.15
N VAL A 40 4.03 13.16 0.00
CA VAL A 40 4.12 11.79 0.50
C VAL A 40 3.39 11.75 1.83
N ASP A 41 2.36 10.91 1.92
CA ASP A 41 1.57 10.71 3.12
C ASP A 41 2.23 9.62 3.97
N VAL A 42 2.90 10.04 5.05
CA VAL A 42 3.50 9.10 6.01
C VAL A 42 2.42 8.68 7.01
N MET A 43 2.01 7.41 6.96
CA MET A 43 0.89 6.88 7.74
C MET A 43 1.36 5.86 8.78
N PRO A 44 1.18 6.11 10.09
CA PRO A 44 1.45 5.14 11.15
C PRO A 44 0.70 3.80 10.98
N GLU A 45 -0.47 3.85 10.34
CA GLU A 45 -1.33 2.70 10.05
C GLU A 45 -0.73 1.78 8.98
N LEU A 46 0.32 2.20 8.26
CA LEU A 46 1.06 1.35 7.32
C LEU A 46 2.18 0.53 7.98
N THR A 47 2.33 0.58 9.30
CA THR A 47 3.25 -0.30 10.06
C THR A 47 2.74 -1.75 10.09
N PRO A 48 3.58 -2.76 10.43
CA PRO A 48 3.16 -4.16 10.46
C PRO A 48 1.91 -4.46 11.32
N CYS A 49 1.71 -3.70 12.40
CA CYS A 49 0.59 -3.82 13.33
C CYS A 49 -0.49 -2.74 13.12
N GLY A 50 -0.43 -2.02 12.00
CA GLY A 50 -1.39 -0.96 11.71
C GLY A 50 -2.79 -1.48 11.41
N ASP A 51 -3.77 -0.59 11.49
CA ASP A 51 -5.17 -0.92 11.27
C ASP A 51 -5.52 -0.90 9.78
N VAL A 52 -5.84 -2.09 9.24
CA VAL A 52 -6.23 -2.26 7.84
C VAL A 52 -7.53 -1.51 7.49
N GLY A 53 -8.45 -1.38 8.45
CA GLY A 53 -9.71 -0.67 8.25
C GLY A 53 -9.49 0.82 8.03
N MET A 54 -8.56 1.42 8.78
CA MET A 54 -8.16 2.81 8.62
C MET A 54 -7.47 3.06 7.28
N VAL A 55 -6.56 2.18 6.86
CA VAL A 55 -5.89 2.29 5.54
C VAL A 55 -6.91 2.13 4.41
N SER A 56 -7.84 1.17 4.53
CA SER A 56 -8.92 0.95 3.56
C SER A 56 -9.84 2.17 3.44
N ALA A 57 -10.27 2.73 4.58
CA ALA A 57 -11.08 3.93 4.61
C ALA A 57 -10.36 5.14 4.00
N TYR A 58 -9.06 5.27 4.24
CA TYR A 58 -8.24 6.33 3.66
C TYR A 58 -8.14 6.20 2.13
N LEU A 59 -7.89 4.99 1.61
CA LEU A 59 -7.90 4.72 0.17
C LEU A 59 -9.27 4.99 -0.46
N GLN A 60 -10.36 4.65 0.23
CA GLN A 60 -11.72 4.97 -0.22
C GLN A 60 -11.96 6.49 -0.27
N ALA A 61 -11.45 7.25 0.70
CA ALA A 61 -11.53 8.70 0.69
C ALA A 61 -10.78 9.30 -0.51
N LEU A 62 -9.55 8.84 -0.77
CA LEU A 62 -8.78 9.25 -1.96
C LEU A 62 -9.52 8.93 -3.26
N ALA A 63 -10.13 7.74 -3.35
CA ALA A 63 -10.92 7.36 -4.52
C ALA A 63 -12.14 8.28 -4.70
N ASN A 64 -12.80 8.68 -3.61
CA ASN A 64 -13.92 9.62 -3.65
C ASN A 64 -13.49 11.05 -4.03
N GLU A 65 -12.25 11.43 -3.73
CA GLU A 65 -11.64 12.69 -4.17
C GLU A 65 -11.25 12.68 -5.67
N GLY A 66 -11.35 11.52 -6.33
CA GLY A 66 -11.04 11.36 -7.75
C GLY A 66 -9.59 10.95 -8.03
N VAL A 67 -8.82 10.56 -7.01
CA VAL A 67 -7.45 10.05 -7.18
C VAL A 67 -7.49 8.76 -7.99
N ALA A 68 -6.81 8.75 -9.13
CA ALA A 68 -6.83 7.60 -10.03
C ALA A 68 -5.84 6.50 -9.61
N THR A 69 -4.70 6.89 -9.03
CA THR A 69 -3.59 5.98 -8.75
C THR A 69 -2.89 6.33 -7.43
N ALA A 70 -2.74 5.33 -6.58
CA ALA A 70 -2.00 5.44 -5.32
C ALA A 70 -0.92 4.35 -5.22
N LEU A 71 0.26 4.73 -4.76
CA LEU A 71 1.34 3.81 -4.40
C LEU A 71 1.38 3.65 -2.88
N VAL A 72 1.31 2.40 -2.41
CA VAL A 72 1.39 2.09 -0.97
C VAL A 72 2.65 1.28 -0.68
N VAL A 73 3.51 1.80 0.20
CA VAL A 73 4.73 1.13 0.66
C VAL A 73 4.60 0.77 2.14
N SER A 74 4.46 -0.52 2.41
CA SER A 74 4.10 -1.05 3.74
C SER A 74 4.79 -2.41 4.01
N HIS A 75 4.30 -3.19 4.97
CA HIS A 75 4.94 -4.40 5.48
C HIS A 75 3.96 -5.58 5.54
N LEU A 76 4.51 -6.79 5.61
CA LEU A 76 3.75 -7.95 6.05
C LEU A 76 3.48 -7.86 7.57
N PRO A 77 2.35 -8.40 8.05
CA PRO A 77 1.29 -9.06 7.28
C PRO A 77 0.28 -8.09 6.64
N LEU A 78 0.33 -6.80 6.99
CA LEU A 78 -0.66 -5.78 6.63
C LEU A 78 -0.97 -5.73 5.12
N VAL A 79 0.04 -5.75 4.25
CA VAL A 79 -0.19 -5.72 2.79
C VAL A 79 -1.06 -6.87 2.29
N GLY A 80 -1.00 -8.04 2.93
CA GLY A 80 -1.84 -9.18 2.58
C GLY A 80 -3.28 -9.01 3.06
N TYR A 81 -3.45 -8.46 4.26
CA TYR A 81 -4.77 -8.14 4.82
C TYR A 81 -5.46 -7.03 4.03
N LEU A 82 -4.71 -5.99 3.63
CA LEU A 82 -5.24 -4.87 2.85
C LEU A 82 -5.84 -5.33 1.52
N VAL A 83 -5.17 -6.23 0.80
CA VAL A 83 -5.71 -6.80 -0.45
C VAL A 83 -7.01 -7.57 -0.20
N SER A 84 -7.14 -8.23 0.95
CA SER A 84 -8.32 -9.03 1.28
C SER A 84 -9.49 -8.17 1.74
N GLU A 85 -9.18 -7.07 2.43
CA GLU A 85 -10.16 -6.06 2.84
C GLU A 85 -10.74 -5.34 1.62
N LEU A 86 -9.89 -4.91 0.67
CA LEU A 86 -10.30 -4.16 -0.52
C LEU A 86 -10.95 -5.03 -1.61
N CYS A 87 -10.67 -6.34 -1.62
CA CYS A 87 -11.18 -7.26 -2.65
C CYS A 87 -11.94 -8.42 -1.98
N PRO A 88 -13.28 -8.32 -1.85
CA PRO A 88 -14.09 -9.41 -1.31
C PRO A 88 -13.82 -10.74 -2.02
N GLY A 89 -13.50 -11.78 -1.26
CA GLY A 89 -13.24 -13.14 -1.77
C GLY A 89 -11.79 -13.43 -2.15
N LYS A 90 -10.87 -12.45 -2.15
CA LYS A 90 -9.44 -12.72 -2.28
C LYS A 90 -8.85 -13.06 -0.90
N ARG A 91 -8.18 -14.20 -0.79
CA ARG A 91 -7.46 -14.60 0.43
C ARG A 91 -6.03 -14.07 0.35
N PRO A 92 -5.43 -13.61 1.47
CA PRO A 92 -4.01 -13.33 1.50
C PRO A 92 -3.25 -14.64 1.24
N ARG A 93 -2.29 -14.66 0.31
CA ARG A 93 -1.45 -15.84 0.06
C ARG A 93 -0.69 -16.32 1.31
N CYS A 94 -0.51 -15.45 2.30
CA CYS A 94 0.17 -15.72 3.57
C CYS A 94 -0.77 -15.70 4.80
N SER A 95 -2.08 -15.88 4.65
CA SER A 95 -2.94 -16.06 5.84
C SER A 95 -2.66 -17.40 6.51
N PRO A 96 -2.54 -17.49 7.84
CA PRO A 96 -2.53 -18.78 8.52
C PRO A 96 -3.82 -19.56 8.18
N PRO A 97 -3.78 -20.90 8.13
CA PRO A 97 -4.98 -21.70 7.92
C PRO A 97 -6.02 -21.34 8.98
N ARG A 98 -7.28 -21.15 8.56
CA ARG A 98 -8.39 -20.97 9.50
C ARG A 98 -8.41 -22.20 10.41
N LEU A 99 -8.17 -22.02 11.71
CA LEU A 99 -8.63 -22.99 12.70
C LEU A 99 -10.15 -23.02 12.53
N SER A 100 -10.66 -24.13 11.99
CA SER A 100 -12.10 -24.35 11.94
C SER A 100 -12.63 -24.25 13.38
N PRO A 101 -13.73 -23.53 13.65
CA PRO A 101 -14.39 -23.67 14.94
C PRO A 101 -14.77 -25.14 15.10
N ALA A 102 -14.40 -25.69 16.26
CA ALA A 102 -14.78 -27.04 16.68
C ALA A 102 -16.30 -27.17 16.85
#